data_AF-M0L120-F1
#
_entry.id   AF-M0L120-F1
#
_cell.length_a   1.000
_cell.length_b   1.000
_cell.length_c   1.000
_cell.angle_alpha   90.00
_cell.angle_beta   90.00
_cell.angle_gamma   90.00
#
_symmetry.space_group_name_H-M   'P 1'
#
loop_
_entity.id
_entity.type
_entity.pdbx_description
1 polymer ?
#
loop_
_entity_poly.entity_id
_entity_poly.type
_entity_poly.pdbx_seq_one_letter_code
_entity_poly.pdbx_strand_id
1 'polypeptide(L)'
;MRFGRIIDRSPLEVVPMTDTASASEAGLFETRFSIGSAAAGGLLILVGLVLGWTGYQGNQLPVVGTEMDVVMGISGLMMTWFFGVVFLYAALYMEPGFDR
;
A
#
# COMPACT_ATOMS: atom_id res chain seq x y z
N MET A 1 -21.09 3.07 -68.54
CA MET A 1 -20.00 2.73 -67.60
C MET A 1 -19.18 3.97 -67.31
N ARG A 2 -19.32 4.58 -66.13
CA ARG A 2 -18.48 5.70 -65.69
C ARG A 2 -17.72 5.24 -64.45
N PHE A 3 -16.43 4.95 -64.63
CA PHE A 3 -15.51 4.70 -63.52
C PHE A 3 -15.14 6.05 -62.90
N GLY A 4 -15.79 6.39 -61.78
CA GLY A 4 -15.41 7.49 -60.91
C GLY A 4 -14.31 7.01 -59.96
N ARG A 5 -13.10 7.51 -60.18
CA ARG A 5 -11.87 7.19 -59.45
C ARG A 5 -11.96 7.75 -58.02
N ILE A 6 -12.10 6.90 -57.01
CA ILE A 6 -12.01 7.27 -55.59
C ILE A 6 -10.51 7.45 -55.28
N ILE A 7 -10.03 8.69 -55.39
CA ILE A 7 -8.76 9.10 -54.79
C ILE A 7 -9.11 10.19 -53.80
N ASP A 8 -9.40 9.78 -52.58
CA ASP A 8 -9.18 10.63 -51.42
C ASP A 8 -8.54 9.78 -50.34
N ARG A 9 -7.21 9.62 -50.45
CA ARG A 9 -6.40 9.17 -49.33
C ARG A 9 -6.00 10.43 -48.58
N SER A 10 -6.86 10.90 -47.69
CA SER A 10 -6.39 11.76 -46.61
C SER A 10 -5.25 11.01 -45.91
N PRO A 11 -4.05 11.60 -45.78
CA PRO A 11 -3.02 10.99 -44.95
C PRO A 11 -3.63 10.87 -43.56
N LEU A 12 -3.72 9.64 -43.04
CA LEU A 12 -4.21 9.42 -41.69
C LEU A 12 -3.32 10.26 -40.77
N GLU A 13 -3.90 11.35 -40.24
CA GLU A 13 -3.27 12.14 -39.20
C GLU A 13 -3.01 11.18 -38.06
N VAL A 14 -1.76 10.76 -37.92
CA VAL A 14 -1.30 10.01 -36.76
C VAL A 14 -1.32 11.02 -35.64
N VAL A 15 -2.49 11.21 -35.03
CA VAL A 15 -2.60 11.89 -33.74
C VAL A 15 -1.74 11.05 -32.82
N PRO A 16 -0.59 11.56 -32.33
CA PRO A 16 0.13 10.85 -31.31
C PRO A 16 -0.82 10.76 -30.12
N MET A 17 -1.38 9.57 -29.89
CA MET A 17 -1.81 9.20 -28.56
C MET A 17 -0.53 9.08 -27.76
N THR A 18 -0.09 10.21 -27.23
CA THR A 18 0.72 10.20 -26.03
C THR A 18 -0.22 9.64 -24.97
N ASP A 19 -0.26 8.31 -24.84
CA ASP A 19 -0.53 7.69 -23.56
C ASP A 19 0.59 8.20 -22.66
N THR A 20 0.36 9.37 -22.07
CA THR A 20 1.04 9.73 -20.84
C THR A 20 0.42 8.81 -19.79
N ALA A 21 0.75 7.53 -19.85
CA ALA A 21 1.08 6.82 -18.64
C ALA A 21 2.28 7.59 -18.09
N SER A 22 2.00 8.73 -17.46
CA SER A 22 2.92 9.31 -16.51
C SER A 22 3.15 8.15 -15.57
N ALA A 23 4.32 7.52 -15.70
CA ALA A 23 4.93 6.79 -14.61
C ALA A 23 5.17 7.86 -13.54
N SER A 24 4.08 8.32 -12.92
CA SER A 24 4.15 9.06 -11.69
C SER A 24 4.73 8.02 -10.77
N GLU A 25 5.98 8.24 -10.39
CA GLU A 25 6.63 7.56 -9.28
C GLU A 25 5.74 7.87 -8.07
N ALA A 26 4.64 7.12 -7.92
CA ALA A 26 3.65 7.37 -6.91
C ALA A 26 4.33 7.13 -5.57
N GLY A 27 4.73 8.22 -4.93
CA GLY A 27 5.40 8.17 -3.65
C GLY A 27 4.48 7.54 -2.61
N LEU A 28 5.09 7.08 -1.52
CA LEU A 28 4.37 6.49 -0.37
C LEU A 28 3.26 7.41 0.20
N PHE A 29 3.30 8.70 -0.14
CA PHE A 29 2.40 9.74 0.34
C PHE A 29 1.56 10.41 -0.76
N GLU A 30 1.58 9.90 -1.99
CA GLU A 30 0.84 10.51 -3.10
C GLU A 30 -0.66 10.19 -3.03
N THR A 31 -1.02 9.03 -2.46
CA THR A 31 -2.40 8.53 -2.48
C THR A 31 -2.95 8.32 -1.08
N ARG A 32 -4.27 8.54 -0.92
CA ARG A 32 -4.98 8.31 0.35
C ARG A 32 -4.82 6.87 0.84
N PHE A 33 -4.83 5.92 -0.09
CA PHE A 33 -4.65 4.51 0.19
C PHE A 33 -3.24 4.24 0.72
N SER A 34 -2.19 4.70 0.02
CA SER A 34 -0.81 4.49 0.42
C SER A 34 -0.51 5.10 1.79
N ILE A 35 -0.97 6.33 2.05
CA ILE A 35 -0.86 7.00 3.35
C ILE A 35 -1.54 6.16 4.44
N GLY A 36 -2.76 5.69 4.19
CA GLY A 36 -3.52 4.87 5.13
C GLY A 36 -2.82 3.55 5.44
N SER A 37 -2.29 2.87 4.42
CA SER A 37 -1.56 1.62 4.59
C SER A 37 -0.22 1.81 5.30
N ALA A 38 0.51 2.90 5.00
CA ALA A 38 1.75 3.24 5.68
C ALA A 38 1.52 3.56 7.17
N ALA A 39 0.46 4.33 7.47
CA ALA A 39 0.08 4.64 8.84
C ALA A 39 -0.35 3.39 9.62
N ALA A 40 -1.20 2.53 9.02
CA ALA A 40 -1.61 1.27 9.61
C ALA A 40 -0.42 0.32 9.84
N GLY A 41 0.49 0.23 8.87
CA GLY A 41 1.71 -0.57 8.98
C GLY A 41 2.61 -0.09 10.11
N GLY A 42 2.86 1.23 10.18
CA GLY A 42 3.64 1.85 11.25
C GLY A 42 3.01 1.64 12.64
N LEU A 43 1.69 1.81 12.75
CA LEU A 43 0.96 1.53 13.99
C LEU A 43 1.10 0.08 14.44
N LEU A 44 0.97 -0.88 13.52
CA LEU A 44 1.12 -2.29 13.83
C LEU A 44 2.53 -2.64 14.32
N ILE A 45 3.57 -2.05 13.73
CA ILE A 45 4.95 -2.25 14.20
C ILE A 45 5.13 -1.69 15.63
N LEU A 46 4.59 -0.50 15.90
CA LEU A 46 4.64 0.10 17.23
C LEU A 46 3.87 -0.72 18.27
N VAL A 47 2.67 -1.20 17.93
CA VAL A 47 1.88 -2.06 18.80
C VAL A 47 2.63 -3.36 19.08
N GLY A 48 3.21 -4.00 18.05
CA GLY A 48 4.02 -5.20 18.23
C GLY A 48 5.23 -5.00 19.13
N LEU A 49 5.90 -3.84 19.01
CA LEU A 49 7.02 -3.49 19.88
C LEU A 49 6.57 -3.36 21.34
N VAL A 50 5.43 -2.71 21.60
CA VAL A 50 4.86 -2.59 22.94
C VAL A 50 4.47 -3.96 23.49
N LEU A 51 3.86 -4.85 22.69
CA LEU A 51 3.49 -6.20 23.10
C LEU A 51 4.72 -7.06 23.44
N GLY A 52 5.75 -7.04 22.59
CA GLY A 52 6.99 -7.75 22.86
C GLY A 52 7.71 -7.22 24.09
N TRP A 53 7.76 -5.90 24.28
CA TRP A 53 8.35 -5.27 25.45
C TRP A 53 7.60 -5.64 26.74
N THR A 54 6.28 -5.53 26.74
CA THR A 54 5.45 -5.84 27.92
C THR A 54 5.49 -7.32 28.27
N GLY A 55 5.52 -8.22 27.27
CA GLY A 55 5.73 -9.64 27.50
C GLY A 55 7.13 -9.97 28.02
N TYR A 56 8.17 -9.25 27.55
CA TYR A 56 9.54 -9.40 28.08
C TYR A 56 9.65 -8.99 29.55
N GLN A 57 8.94 -7.94 29.95
CA GLN A 57 8.87 -7.51 31.35
C GLN A 57 8.00 -8.43 32.22
N GLY A 58 7.28 -9.39 31.63
CA GLY A 58 6.31 -10.23 32.34
C GLY A 58 5.20 -9.42 33.01
N ASN A 59 4.88 -8.25 32.46
CA ASN A 59 4.02 -7.26 33.10
C ASN A 59 2.60 -7.33 32.53
N GLN A 60 1.63 -6.77 33.24
CA GLN A 60 0.25 -6.71 32.75
C GLN A 60 0.13 -5.74 31.57
N LEU A 61 -0.73 -6.09 30.61
CA LEU A 61 -1.08 -5.20 29.51
C LEU A 61 -1.74 -3.93 30.06
N PRO A 62 -1.20 -2.72 29.79
CA PRO A 62 -1.70 -1.48 30.38
C PRO A 62 -3.15 -1.13 30.00
N VAL A 63 -3.69 -1.73 28.94
CA VAL A 63 -5.04 -1.46 28.43
C VAL A 63 -6.04 -2.56 28.83
N VAL A 64 -5.59 -3.81 28.97
CA VAL A 64 -6.48 -4.98 29.14
C VAL A 64 -6.35 -5.61 30.53
N GLY A 65 -5.30 -5.29 31.29
CA GLY A 65 -5.07 -5.80 32.65
C GLY A 65 -4.74 -7.30 32.72
N THR A 66 -4.62 -7.97 31.57
CA THR A 66 -4.24 -9.38 31.50
C THR A 66 -2.74 -9.55 31.70
N GLU A 67 -2.35 -10.50 32.55
CA GLU A 67 -0.96 -10.93 32.68
C GLU A 67 -0.45 -11.47 31.35
N MET A 68 0.73 -11.01 30.95
CA MET A 68 1.32 -11.38 29.67
C MET A 68 2.67 -12.05 29.86
N ASP A 69 2.74 -13.32 29.45
CA ASP A 69 3.97 -14.09 29.37
C ASP A 69 4.79 -13.67 28.13
N VAL A 70 6.09 -13.93 28.14
CA VAL A 70 7.01 -13.72 27.03
C VAL A 70 6.53 -14.44 25.76
N VAL A 71 5.93 -15.63 25.89
CA VAL A 71 5.41 -16.39 24.74
C VAL A 71 4.26 -15.63 24.08
N MET A 72 3.35 -15.07 24.89
CA MET A 72 2.23 -14.27 24.41
C MET A 72 2.73 -12.96 23.79
N GLY A 73 3.68 -12.28 24.42
CA GLY A 73 4.30 -11.05 23.90
C GLY A 73 5.00 -11.25 22.55
N ILE A 74 5.81 -12.31 22.42
CA ILE A 74 6.51 -12.65 21.17
C ILE A 74 5.50 -13.06 20.09
N SER A 75 4.46 -13.85 20.43
CA SER A 75 3.44 -14.24 19.46
C SER A 75 2.67 -13.02 18.91
N GLY A 76 2.31 -12.07 19.79
CA GLY A 76 1.69 -10.81 19.41
C GLY A 76 2.60 -9.94 18.55
N LEU A 77 3.89 -9.84 18.91
CA LEU A 77 4.90 -9.15 18.12
C LEU A 77 5.03 -9.75 16.71
N MET A 78 5.18 -11.07 16.60
CA MET A 78 5.28 -11.76 15.29
C MET A 78 4.05 -11.51 14.41
N MET A 79 2.86 -11.63 14.99
CA MET A 79 1.59 -11.42 14.27
C MET A 79 1.46 -9.98 13.77
N THR A 80 1.64 -9.01 14.66
CA THR A 80 1.49 -7.59 14.32
C THR A 80 2.58 -7.10 13.37
N TRP A 81 3.82 -7.55 13.53
CA TRP A 81 4.90 -7.21 12.60
C TRP A 81 4.70 -7.83 11.23
N PHE A 82 4.21 -9.07 11.15
CA PHE A 82 3.85 -9.68 9.87
C PHE A 82 2.86 -8.80 9.10
N PHE A 83 1.74 -8.42 9.73
CA PHE A 83 0.78 -7.52 9.09
C PHE A 83 1.35 -6.13 8.85
N GLY A 84 2.16 -5.60 9.77
CA GLY A 84 2.80 -4.28 9.61
C GLY A 84 3.68 -4.21 8.36
N VAL A 85 4.49 -5.25 8.12
CA VAL A 85 5.31 -5.38 6.92
C VAL A 85 4.44 -5.54 5.68
N VAL A 86 3.41 -6.39 5.71
CA VAL A 86 2.49 -6.55 4.57
C VAL A 86 1.80 -5.23 4.21
N PHE A 87 1.39 -4.44 5.20
CA PHE A 87 0.79 -3.12 5.00
C PHE A 87 1.80 -2.10 4.43
N LEU A 88 3.06 -2.16 4.84
CA LEU A 88 4.11 -1.35 4.24
C LEU A 88 4.40 -1.75 2.79
N TYR A 89 4.39 -3.06 2.47
CA TYR A 89 4.47 -3.53 1.09
C TYR A 89 3.24 -3.08 0.28
N ALA A 90 2.05 -3.14 0.85
CA ALA A 90 0.85 -2.61 0.21
C ALA A 90 0.96 -1.10 -0.04
N ALA A 91 1.55 -0.33 0.88
CA ALA A 91 1.81 1.10 0.68
C ALA A 91 2.82 1.36 -0.46
N LEU A 92 3.85 0.53 -0.58
CA LEU A 92 4.90 0.69 -1.60
C LEU A 92 4.47 0.26 -3.00
N TYR A 93 3.62 -0.76 -3.11
CA TYR A 93 3.36 -1.44 -4.39
C TYR A 93 1.90 -1.45 -4.83
N MET A 94 0.94 -0.99 -4.01
CA MET A 94 -0.40 -0.77 -4.53
C MET A 94 -0.43 0.51 -5.33
N GLU A 95 -0.66 0.34 -6.63
CA GLU A 95 -0.90 1.41 -7.58
C GLU A 95 -2.02 2.34 -7.07
N PRO A 96 -2.00 3.65 -7.40
CA PRO A 96 -3.05 4.63 -7.08
C PRO A 96 -4.46 4.32 -7.63
N GLY A 97 -4.96 3.08 -7.54
CA GLY A 97 -6.21 2.65 -8.16
C GLY A 97 -7.47 3.31 -7.60
N PHE A 98 -7.35 4.11 -6.53
CA PHE A 98 -8.44 4.84 -5.89
C PHE A 98 -8.17 6.34 -5.79
N ASP A 99 -7.66 6.94 -6.88
CA ASP A 99 -7.68 8.39 -7.02
C ASP A 99 -9.07 8.85 -7.47
N ARG A 100 -9.91 9.20 -6.49
CA ARG A 100 -11.05 10.12 -6.61
C ARG A 100 -11.02 11.14 -5.47
#